data_AF-A0A920V6Q5-F1
#
_entry.id   AF-A0A920V6Q5-F1
#
_cell.length_a   1.000
_cell.length_b   1.000
_cell.length_c   1.000
_cell.angle_alpha   90.00
_cell.angle_beta   90.00
_cell.angle_gamma   90.00
#
_symmetry.space_group_name_H-M   'P 1'
#
loop_
_entity.id
_entity.type
_entity.pdbx_description
1 polymer ?
#
loop_
_entity_poly.entity_id
_entity_poly.type
_entity_poly.pdbx_seq_one_letter_code
_entity_poly.pdbx_strand_id
1 'polypeptide(L)' 'MIYPGAFKTELGFSIKDTSILEKLKTTGMAQIAQPAERVAETIVFALQQEKGVALNEIVIRPTAQPL' A
#
# COMPACT_ATOMS: atom_id res chain seq x y z
N MET A 1 -2.51 -9.57 9.14
CA MET A 1 -2.53 -8.12 8.81
C MET A 1 -1.88 -7.89 7.46
N ILE A 2 -2.35 -6.90 6.69
CA ILE A 2 -1.76 -6.52 5.41
C ILE A 2 -1.16 -5.13 5.56
N TYR A 3 0.11 -4.99 5.20
CA TYR A 3 0.91 -3.77 5.30
C TYR A 3 1.22 -3.25 3.89
N PRO A 4 0.35 -2.41 3.31
CA PRO A 4 0.57 -1.81 2.02
C PRO A 4 1.59 -0.65 2.10
N GLY A 5 2.47 -0.58 1.10
CA GLY A 5 3.32 0.57 0.83
C GLY A 5 2.57 1.68 0.09
N ALA A 6 3.24 2.31 -0.88
CA ALA A 6 2.67 3.40 -1.68
C ALA A 6 1.64 2.89 -2.69
N PHE A 7 0.36 3.06 -2.38
CA PHE A 7 -0.76 2.77 -3.28
C PHE A 7 -1.66 4.00 -3.43
N LYS A 8 -2.24 4.17 -4.62
CA LYS A 8 -3.10 5.30 -4.97
C LYS A 8 -4.46 5.15 -4.32
N THR A 9 -4.71 5.95 -3.29
CA THR A 9 -5.99 6.04 -2.57
C THR A 9 -6.27 7.50 -2.22
N GLU A 10 -7.43 7.75 -1.66
CA GLU A 10 -7.84 9.06 -1.14
C GLU A 10 -7.16 9.40 0.20
N LEU A 11 -6.41 8.47 0.82
CA LEU A 11 -5.81 8.65 2.14
C LEU A 11 -4.90 9.89 2.20
N GLY A 12 -4.14 10.15 1.14
CA GLY A 12 -3.26 11.32 1.06
C GLY A 12 -4.01 12.65 1.16
N PHE A 13 -5.28 12.71 0.77
CA PHE A 13 -6.11 13.91 0.85
C PHE A 13 -6.56 14.25 2.27
N SER A 14 -6.45 13.30 3.20
CA SER A 14 -6.80 13.52 4.61
C SER A 14 -5.68 14.16 5.44
N ILE A 15 -4.48 14.33 4.87
CA ILE A 15 -3.31 14.89 5.55
C ILE A 15 -3.52 16.39 5.77
N LYS A 16 -3.53 16.81 7.04
CA LYS A 16 -3.75 18.21 7.45
C LYS A 16 -2.45 19.02 7.59
N ASP A 17 -1.33 18.32 7.81
CA ASP A 17 -0.02 18.95 7.92
C ASP A 17 0.53 19.24 6.52
N THR A 18 0.55 20.51 6.16
CA THR A 18 1.01 20.98 4.85
C THR A 18 2.51 20.71 4.63
N SER A 19 3.32 20.68 5.70
CA SER A 19 4.74 20.34 5.59
C SER A 19 4.94 18.87 5.22
N ILE A 20 4.07 17.98 5.71
CA ILE A 20 4.06 16.56 5.35
C ILE A 20 3.59 16.38 3.91
N LEU A 21 2.53 17.09 3.48
CA LEU A 21 2.07 17.06 2.10
C LEU A 21 3.17 17.48 1.12
N GLU A 22 3.88 18.57 1.40
CA GLU A 22 4.99 19.03 0.55
C GLU A 22 6.14 18.02 0.51
N LYS A 23 6.51 17.42 1.65
CA LYS A 23 7.48 16.31 1.68
C LYS A 23 7.04 15.12 0.84
N LEU A 24 5.77 14.73 0.91
CA LEU A 24 5.26 13.61 0.11
C LEU A 24 5.33 13.90 -1.39
N LYS A 25 5.08 15.14 -1.81
CA LYS A 25 5.24 15.56 -3.22
C LYS A 25 6.69 15.43 -3.70
N THR A 26 7.67 15.69 -2.84
CA THR A 26 9.11 15.66 -3.21
C THR A 26 9.73 14.27 -3.13
N THR A 27 9.13 13.33 -2.39
CA THR A 27 9.67 11.96 -2.23
C THR A 27 9.62 11.09 -3.48
N GLY A 28 8.87 11.48 -4.52
CA GLY A 28 8.65 10.61 -5.68
C GLY A 28 7.65 9.47 -5.43
N MET A 29 7.09 9.35 -4.22
CA MET A 29 6.20 8.24 -3.85
C MET A 29 4.92 8.19 -4.69
N ALA A 30 4.35 9.35 -5.06
CA ALA A 30 3.15 9.40 -5.89
C ALA A 30 3.38 8.84 -7.31
N GLN A 31 4.59 8.99 -7.84
CA GLN A 31 4.99 8.55 -9.17
C GLN A 31 5.18 7.03 -9.23
N ILE A 32 5.68 6.43 -8.15
CA ILE A 32 5.88 4.97 -8.05
C ILE A 32 4.64 4.23 -7.52
N ALA A 33 3.68 4.95 -6.93
CA ALA A 33 2.48 4.38 -6.34
C ALA A 33 1.70 3.53 -7.34
N GLN A 34 1.29 2.34 -6.92
CA GLN A 34 0.51 1.41 -7.73
C GLN A 34 -1.00 1.56 -7.47
N PRO A 35 -1.86 1.02 -8.35
CA PRO A 35 -3.32 1.03 -8.14
C PRO A 35 -3.73 0.23 -6.88
N ALA A 36 -4.76 0.68 -6.17
CA ALA A 36 -5.24 0.06 -4.94
C ALA A 36 -5.78 -1.37 -5.14
N GLU A 37 -6.18 -1.71 -6.37
CA GLU A 37 -6.65 -3.03 -6.78
C GLU A 37 -5.61 -4.12 -6.48
N ARG A 38 -4.31 -3.80 -6.50
CA ARG A 38 -3.24 -4.75 -6.13
C ARG A 38 -3.29 -5.17 -4.66
N VAL A 39 -3.75 -4.27 -3.78
CA VAL A 39 -4.01 -4.61 -2.38
C VAL A 39 -5.25 -5.51 -2.26
N ALA A 40 -6.30 -5.23 -3.03
CA ALA A 40 -7.50 -6.07 -3.08
C ALA A 40 -7.21 -7.48 -3.62
N GLU A 41 -6.43 -7.60 -4.68
CA GLU A 41 -5.94 -8.89 -5.21
C GLU A 41 -5.15 -9.67 -4.16
N THR A 42 -4.35 -8.99 -3.34
CA THR A 42 -3.60 -9.60 -2.24
C THR A 42 -4.53 -10.11 -1.14
N ILE A 43 -5.61 -9.38 -0.84
CA ILE A 43 -6.66 -9.83 0.08
C ILE A 43 -7.34 -11.09 -0.47
N VAL A 44 -7.70 -11.10 -1.76
CA VAL A 44 -8.31 -12.27 -2.41
C VAL A 44 -7.38 -13.48 -2.33
N PHE A 45 -6.09 -13.30 -2.65
CA PHE A 45 -5.07 -14.34 -2.49
C PHE A 45 -5.04 -14.90 -1.06
N ALA A 46 -5.10 -14.03 -0.05
CA ALA A 46 -5.09 -14.46 1.34
C ALA A 46 -6.35 -15.21 1.78
N LEU A 47 -7.51 -14.91 1.17
CA LEU A 47 -8.78 -15.59 1.44
C LEU A 47 -8.90 -16.93 0.73
N GLN A 48 -8.17 -17.15 -0.36
CA GLN A 48 -8.18 -18.38 -1.16
C GLN A 48 -7.34 -19.52 -0.56
N GLN A 49 -6.73 -19.33 0.60
CA GLN A 49 -5.89 -20.36 1.24
C GLN A 49 -6.73 -21.56 1.70
N GLU A 50 -6.11 -22.73 1.68
CA GLU A 50 -6.72 -23.99 2.13
C GLU A 50 -7.12 -23.95 3.62
N LYS A 51 -8.07 -24.81 3.99
CA LYS A 51 -8.47 -24.94 5.40
C LYS A 51 -7.27 -25.26 6.29
N GLY A 52 -7.12 -24.50 7.37
CA GLY A 52 -6.02 -24.66 8.34
C GLY A 52 -4.75 -23.86 8.00
N VAL A 53 -4.74 -23.10 6.90
CA VAL A 53 -3.65 -22.19 6.55
C VAL A 53 -4.04 -20.76 6.94
N ALA A 54 -3.13 -20.06 7.62
CA ALA A 54 -3.30 -18.66 7.97
C ALA A 54 -2.11 -17.83 7.47
N LEU A 55 -2.40 -16.75 6.74
CA LEU A 55 -1.41 -15.74 6.41
C LEU A 55 -1.41 -14.67 7.50
N ASN A 56 -0.46 -14.77 8.43
CA ASN A 56 -0.44 -13.88 9.59
C ASN A 56 -0.11 -12.44 9.21
N GLU A 57 0.87 -12.24 8.31
CA GLU A 57 1.32 -10.93 7.86
C GLU A 57 1.71 -10.94 6.38
N ILE A 58 1.32 -9.89 5.66
CA ILE A 58 1.70 -9.68 4.26
C ILE A 58 2.18 -8.24 4.10
N VAL A 59 3.44 -8.04 3.72
CA VAL A 59 3.99 -6.74 3.35
C VAL A 59 3.99 -6.65 1.84
N ILE A 60 3.25 -5.70 1.27
CA ILE A 60 3.16 -5.48 -0.17
C ILE A 60 3.51 -4.04 -0.50
N ARG A 61 4.36 -3.82 -1.51
CA ARG A 61 4.82 -2.50 -1.94
C ARG A 61 5.14 -2.49 -3.43
N PRO A 62 5.05 -1.32 -4.10
CA PRO A 62 5.65 -1.16 -5.43
C PRO A 62 7.12 -1.57 -5.43
N THR A 63 7.57 -2.23 -6.49
CA THR A 63 8.97 -2.66 -6.62
C THR A 63 9.96 -1.50 -6.65
N ALA A 64 9.52 -0.33 -7.09
CA ALA A 64 10.30 0.91 -7.09
C ALA A 64 10.31 1.63 -5.73
N GLN A 65 9.57 1.15 -4.72
CA GLN A 65 9.62 1.72 -3.38
C GLN A 65 10.82 1.13 -2.61
N PRO A 66 11.75 1.97 -2.09
CA PRO A 66 12.88 1.52 -1.28
C PRO A 66 12.44 0.74 -0.04
N LEU A 67 13.34 -0.13 0.46
CA LEU A 67 13.15 -0.87 1.71
C LEU A 67 13.16 0.04 2.94
#